data_AF-A0A2V9UUN3-F1
#
_entry.id   AF-A0A2V9UUN3-F1
#
_cell.length_a   1.000
_cell.length_b   1.000
_cell.length_c   1.000
_cell.angle_alpha   90.00
_cell.angle_beta   90.00
_cell.angle_gamma   90.00
#
_symmetry.space_group_name_H-M   'P 1'
#
loop_
_entity.id
_entity.type
_entity.pdbx_description
1 polymer ?
#
loop_
_entity_poly.entity_id
_entity_poly.type
_entity_poly.pdbx_seq_one_letter_code
_entity_poly.pdbx_strand_id
1 'polypeptide(L)'
;MRLVIKVGTSLIAPGGRIDTERMRALVDQLDLTRHEYLIVSSGAIASGMLNLRLSERPTSVPRMQACAAVGQSLLMHTYEQLFFGKKVVAQLLLSSDDFTSPIRYRNLQNALHELLKMRVVPIVNENDSVSVRELVGAFGDN
;
A
#
# COMPACT_ATOMS: atom_id res chain seq x y z
N MET A 1 -18.90 11.24 0.96
CA MET A 1 -17.71 11.81 0.28
C MET A 1 -16.74 10.69 -0.02
N ARG A 2 -15.92 10.84 -1.06
CA ARG A 2 -14.77 9.97 -1.32
C ARG A 2 -13.52 10.65 -0.81
N LEU A 3 -12.73 9.92 -0.05
CA LEU A 3 -11.52 10.40 0.59
C LEU A 3 -10.35 9.50 0.22
N VAL A 4 -9.25 10.12 -0.18
CA VAL A 4 -7.97 9.43 -0.41
C VAL A 4 -7.05 9.76 0.76
N ILE A 5 -6.56 8.73 1.44
CA ILE A 5 -5.67 8.87 2.59
C ILE A 5 -4.32 8.28 2.22
N LYS A 6 -3.27 9.11 2.23
CA LYS A 6 -1.89 8.63 2.07
C LYS A 6 -1.26 8.36 3.43
N VAL A 7 -0.71 7.17 3.58
CA VAL A 7 -0.08 6.67 4.80
C VAL A 7 1.38 6.35 4.46
N GLY A 8 2.29 7.24 4.87
CA GLY A 8 3.71 7.12 4.55
C GLY A 8 4.46 6.10 5.40
N THR A 9 5.65 5.72 4.95
CA THR A 9 6.53 4.74 5.61
C THR A 9 6.85 5.11 7.06
N SER A 10 6.96 6.39 7.40
CA SER A 10 7.23 6.85 8.77
C SER A 10 6.10 6.55 9.76
N LEU A 11 4.86 6.48 9.27
CA LEU A 11 3.68 6.13 10.07
C LEU A 11 3.47 4.61 10.11
N ILE A 12 3.70 3.93 8.98
CA ILE A 12 3.50 2.50 8.86
C ILE A 12 4.62 1.71 9.50
N ALA A 13 5.87 2.01 9.19
CA ALA A 13 7.03 1.21 9.57
C ALA A 13 8.20 2.06 10.08
N PRO A 14 8.06 2.78 11.21
CA PRO A 14 9.18 3.50 11.81
C PRO A 14 10.30 2.51 12.16
N GLY A 15 11.46 2.67 11.53
CA GLY A 15 12.59 1.74 11.69
C GLY A 15 12.38 0.35 11.05
N GLY A 16 11.43 0.21 10.13
CA GLY A 16 11.20 -1.03 9.37
C GLY A 16 10.24 -2.03 10.01
N ARG A 17 9.74 -1.76 11.23
CA ARG A 17 8.69 -2.58 11.85
C ARG A 17 7.33 -1.92 11.69
N ILE A 18 6.35 -2.65 11.18
CA ILE A 18 4.98 -2.16 11.10
C ILE A 18 4.48 -1.77 12.50
N ASP A 19 4.09 -0.51 12.65
CA ASP A 19 3.51 0.06 13.86
C ASP A 19 1.99 -0.10 13.83
N THR A 20 1.55 -1.29 14.24
CA THR A 20 0.14 -1.67 14.23
C THR A 20 -0.72 -0.78 15.14
N GLU A 21 -0.16 -0.22 16.22
CA GLU A 21 -0.89 0.67 17.12
C GLU A 21 -1.22 2.01 16.45
N ARG A 22 -0.22 2.63 15.80
CA ARG A 22 -0.45 3.87 15.03
C ARG A 22 -1.40 3.65 13.86
N MET A 23 -1.25 2.54 13.13
CA MET A 23 -2.16 2.20 12.04
C MET A 23 -3.58 1.96 12.56
N ARG A 24 -3.75 1.30 13.71
CA ARG A 24 -5.05 1.10 14.35
C ARG A 24 -5.70 2.43 14.73
N ALA A 25 -4.94 3.32 15.38
CA ALA A 25 -5.42 4.65 15.75
C ALA A 25 -5.90 5.45 14.53
N LEU A 26 -5.22 5.33 13.38
CA LEU A 26 -5.67 5.94 12.13
C LEU A 26 -6.96 5.31 11.61
N VAL A 27 -7.05 3.98 11.56
CA VAL A 27 -8.23 3.26 11.06
C VAL A 27 -9.47 3.53 11.92
N ASP A 28 -9.30 3.64 13.24
CA ASP A 28 -10.39 3.89 14.18
C ASP A 28 -10.98 5.31 14.08
N GLN A 29 -10.25 6.25 13.48
CA GLN A 29 -10.75 7.61 13.20
C GLN A 29 -11.63 7.69 11.94
N LEU A 30 -11.68 6.63 11.12
CA LEU A 30 -12.42 6.64 9.87
C LEU A 30 -13.92 6.38 10.11
N ASP A 31 -14.77 7.29 9.63
CA ASP A 31 -16.22 7.06 9.60
C ASP A 31 -16.59 6.20 8.37
N LEU A 32 -16.35 4.90 8.51
CA LEU A 32 -16.58 3.88 7.48
C LEU A 32 -18.07 3.69 7.13
N THR A 33 -19.00 4.32 7.85
CA THR A 33 -20.44 4.24 7.58
C THR A 33 -20.91 5.33 6.63
N ARG A 34 -20.26 6.49 6.65
CA ARG A 34 -20.68 7.70 5.92
C ARG A 34 -19.81 8.03 4.71
N HIS A 35 -18.59 7.53 4.67
CA HIS A 35 -17.59 7.90 3.66
C HIS A 35 -16.99 6.69 2.95
N GLU A 36 -16.58 6.89 1.70
CA GLU A 36 -15.83 5.94 0.89
C GLU A 36 -14.35 6.29 0.99
N TYR A 37 -13.50 5.33 1.34
CA TYR A 37 -12.07 5.55 1.55
C TYR A 37 -11.24 4.74 0.57
N LEU A 38 -10.19 5.36 0.05
CA LEU A 38 -9.06 4.72 -0.61
C LEU A 38 -7.81 5.05 0.19
N ILE A 39 -7.01 4.05 0.52
CA ILE A 39 -5.78 4.22 1.28
C ILE A 39 -4.61 4.01 0.33
N VAL A 40 -3.74 5.00 0.20
CA VAL A 40 -2.44 4.88 -0.46
C VAL A 40 -1.40 4.58 0.60
N SER A 41 -0.83 3.39 0.57
CA SER A 41 0.13 2.89 1.55
C SER A 41 1.57 3.06 1.05
N SER A 42 2.53 2.94 1.96
CA SER A 42 3.96 2.79 1.66
C SER A 42 4.57 1.77 2.63
N GLY A 43 5.89 1.63 2.66
CA GLY A 43 6.59 0.85 3.69
C GLY A 43 6.74 -0.65 3.42
N ALA A 44 6.41 -1.13 2.22
CA ALA A 44 6.56 -2.55 1.85
C ALA A 44 8.02 -3.00 1.95
N ILE A 45 8.95 -2.28 1.31
CA ILE A 45 10.39 -2.62 1.36
C ILE A 45 10.90 -2.67 2.80
N ALA A 46 10.59 -1.66 3.61
CA ALA A 46 11.05 -1.56 4.99
C ALA A 46 10.54 -2.73 5.85
N SER A 47 9.25 -3.07 5.69
CA SER A 47 8.63 -4.21 6.37
C SER A 47 9.25 -5.55 5.93
N GLY A 48 9.53 -5.70 4.64
CA GLY A 48 10.15 -6.91 4.11
C GLY A 48 11.60 -7.09 4.53
N MET A 49 12.37 -6.01 4.61
CA MET A 49 13.74 -6.03 5.14
C MET A 49 13.78 -6.61 6.55
N LEU A 50 12.89 -6.14 7.44
CA LEU A 50 12.83 -6.63 8.81
C LEU A 50 12.44 -8.11 8.86
N ASN A 51 11.42 -8.50 8.08
CA ASN A 51 10.97 -9.90 8.02
C ASN A 51 12.06 -10.85 7.49
N LEU A 52 12.90 -10.37 6.57
CA LEU A 52 14.05 -11.09 6.03
C LEU A 52 15.32 -10.94 6.88
N ARG A 53 15.25 -10.28 8.04
CA ARG A 53 16.37 -10.05 8.97
C ARG A 53 17.56 -9.32 8.32
N LEU A 54 17.28 -8.39 7.42
CA LEU A 54 18.30 -7.54 6.81
C LEU A 54 18.60 -6.36 7.73
N SER A 55 19.88 -6.17 8.07
CA SER A 55 20.35 -5.07 8.92
C SER A 55 20.42 -3.73 8.17
N GLU A 56 20.56 -3.77 6.85
CA GLU A 56 20.76 -2.59 6.01
C GLU A 56 19.86 -2.64 4.78
N ARG A 57 19.52 -1.45 4.26
CA ARG A 57 18.72 -1.34 3.04
C ARG A 57 19.51 -1.89 1.85
N PRO A 58 18.94 -2.83 1.07
CA PRO A 58 19.60 -3.32 -0.13
C PRO A 58 19.88 -2.19 -1.12
N THR A 59 21.07 -2.23 -1.73
CA THR A 59 21.47 -1.29 -2.80
C THR A 59 21.09 -1.78 -4.19
N SER A 60 21.00 -3.11 -4.39
CA SER A 60 20.60 -3.69 -5.66
C SER A 60 19.08 -3.68 -5.82
N VAL A 61 18.60 -3.20 -6.98
CA VAL A 61 17.17 -3.19 -7.34
C VAL A 61 16.50 -4.55 -7.15
N PRO A 62 17.01 -5.70 -7.65
CA PRO A 62 16.33 -6.99 -7.50
C PRO A 62 16.07 -7.38 -6.04
N ARG A 63 17.00 -7.03 -5.14
CA ARG A 63 16.86 -7.31 -3.70
C ARG A 63 15.84 -6.38 -3.05
N MET A 64 15.74 -5.13 -3.48
CA MET A 64 14.66 -4.23 -3.04
C MET A 64 13.29 -4.74 -3.50
N GLN A 65 13.18 -5.21 -4.75
CA GLN A 65 11.93 -5.80 -5.28
C GLN A 65 11.52 -7.04 -4.46
N ALA A 66 12.48 -7.91 -4.12
CA ALA A 66 12.22 -9.07 -3.26
C ALA A 66 11.77 -8.66 -1.85
N CYS A 67 12.40 -7.65 -1.24
CA CYS A 67 11.93 -7.09 0.03
C CYS A 67 10.52 -6.52 -0.09
N ALA A 68 10.20 -5.80 -1.16
CA ALA A 68 8.87 -5.26 -1.36
C ALA A 68 7.81 -6.36 -1.50
N ALA A 69 8.09 -7.41 -2.27
CA ALA A 69 7.18 -8.55 -2.42
C ALA A 69 6.86 -9.21 -1.07
N VAL A 70 7.88 -9.42 -0.23
CA VAL A 70 7.70 -9.95 1.14
C VAL A 70 6.88 -8.98 1.98
N GLY A 71 7.32 -7.72 2.09
CA GLY A 71 6.67 -6.77 2.98
C GLY A 71 5.27 -6.35 2.57
N GLN A 72 4.96 -6.38 1.27
CA GLN A 72 3.61 -6.10 0.77
C GLN A 72 2.59 -7.12 1.29
N SER A 73 2.96 -8.41 1.37
CA SER A 73 2.12 -9.43 1.99
C SER A 73 1.86 -9.13 3.47
N LEU A 74 2.88 -8.71 4.22
CA LEU A 74 2.74 -8.32 5.63
C LEU A 74 1.86 -7.08 5.81
N LEU A 75 1.99 -6.08 4.93
CA LEU A 75 1.15 -4.88 4.95
C LEU A 75 -0.32 -5.23 4.75
N MET A 76 -0.64 -6.02 3.72
CA MET A 76 -2.02 -6.42 3.47
C MET A 76 -2.61 -7.23 4.61
N HIS A 77 -1.85 -8.20 5.15
CA HIS A 77 -2.29 -8.94 6.32
C HIS A 77 -2.61 -8.01 7.50
N THR A 78 -1.77 -7.00 7.74
CA THR A 78 -2.01 -6.03 8.81
C THR A 78 -3.28 -5.22 8.55
N TYR A 79 -3.49 -4.71 7.34
CA TYR A 79 -4.72 -3.99 7.00
C TYR A 79 -5.97 -4.88 7.15
N GLU A 80 -5.93 -6.13 6.70
CA GLU A 80 -7.03 -7.09 6.89
C GLU A 80 -7.38 -7.25 8.38
N GLN A 81 -6.37 -7.40 9.25
CA GLN A 81 -6.60 -7.51 10.70
C GLN A 81 -7.17 -6.22 11.31
N LEU A 82 -6.73 -5.03 10.86
CA LEU A 82 -7.21 -3.75 11.39
C LEU A 82 -8.64 -3.44 10.99
N PHE A 83 -9.05 -3.89 9.80
CA PHE A 83 -10.38 -3.72 9.25
C PHE A 83 -11.33 -4.89 9.54
N PHE A 84 -10.84 -5.97 10.14
CA PHE A 84 -11.63 -7.15 10.49
C PHE A 84 -12.89 -6.76 11.30
N GLY A 85 -14.05 -7.24 10.85
CA GLY A 85 -15.36 -6.90 11.44
C GLY A 85 -15.88 -5.49 11.14
N LYS A 86 -15.09 -4.62 10.48
CA LYS A 86 -15.49 -3.25 10.12
C LYS A 86 -15.80 -3.11 8.63
N LYS A 87 -14.86 -3.49 7.76
CA LYS A 87 -14.97 -3.46 6.30
C LYS A 87 -14.07 -4.52 5.67
N VAL A 88 -14.40 -4.91 4.45
CA VAL A 88 -13.49 -5.67 3.59
C VAL A 88 -12.47 -4.69 2.99
N VAL A 89 -11.22 -5.13 2.88
CA VAL A 89 -10.15 -4.41 2.17
C VAL A 89 -9.79 -5.14 0.88
N ALA A 90 -9.25 -4.42 -0.11
CA ALA A 90 -8.75 -5.02 -1.34
C ALA A 90 -7.40 -4.43 -1.73
N GLN A 91 -6.48 -5.28 -2.19
CA GLN A 91 -5.17 -4.85 -2.67
C GLN A 91 -5.27 -4.36 -4.11
N LEU A 92 -4.67 -3.19 -4.39
CA LEU A 92 -4.36 -2.71 -5.75
C LEU A 92 -2.87 -2.34 -5.81
N LEU A 93 -2.12 -3.01 -6.68
CA LEU A 93 -0.70 -2.70 -6.92
C LEU A 93 -0.56 -2.05 -8.29
N LEU A 94 -0.04 -0.83 -8.33
CA LEU A 94 0.01 -0.03 -9.55
C LEU A 94 1.45 0.33 -9.92
N SER A 95 1.73 0.51 -11.20
CA SER A 95 2.97 1.15 -11.68
C SER A 95 2.63 2.36 -12.54
N SER A 96 3.63 3.18 -12.89
CA SER A 96 3.43 4.31 -13.79
C SER A 96 2.78 3.91 -15.13
N ASP A 97 3.02 2.68 -15.57
CA ASP A 97 2.51 2.17 -16.84
C ASP A 97 1.00 1.91 -16.83
N ASP A 98 0.39 1.78 -15.65
CA ASP A 98 -1.07 1.69 -15.51
C ASP A 98 -1.77 3.00 -15.88
N PHE A 99 -1.06 4.13 -15.80
CA PHE A 99 -1.60 5.46 -16.11
C PHE A 99 -1.28 5.92 -17.53
N THR A 100 -0.25 5.37 -18.17
CA THR A 100 0.13 5.75 -19.55
C THR A 100 -0.58 4.93 -20.62
N SER A 101 -1.04 3.71 -20.30
CA SER A 101 -1.83 2.89 -21.21
C SER A 101 -3.33 3.18 -21.04
N PRO A 102 -4.04 3.66 -22.08
CA PRO A 102 -5.48 3.93 -21.99
C PRO A 102 -6.32 2.70 -21.60
N ILE A 103 -5.87 1.49 -22.00
CA ILE A 103 -6.54 0.23 -21.68
C ILE A 103 -6.34 -0.11 -20.20
N ARG A 104 -5.10 -0.05 -19.70
CA ARG A 104 -4.81 -0.33 -18.28
C ARG A 104 -5.49 0.68 -17.36
N TYR A 105 -5.45 1.96 -17.74
CA TYR A 105 -6.10 3.01 -16.98
C TYR A 105 -7.61 2.79 -16.88
N ARG A 106 -8.27 2.44 -17.99
CA ARG A 106 -9.71 2.09 -17.98
C ARG A 106 -10.00 0.88 -17.09
N ASN A 107 -9.18 -0.17 -17.17
CA ASN A 107 -9.36 -1.35 -16.33
C ASN A 107 -9.20 -1.03 -14.83
N LEU A 108 -8.21 -0.20 -14.48
CA LEU A 108 -8.04 0.30 -13.12
C LEU A 108 -9.27 1.09 -12.64
N GLN A 109 -9.77 2.02 -13.47
CA GLN A 109 -10.97 2.79 -13.14
C GLN A 109 -12.20 1.89 -12.93
N ASN A 110 -12.39 0.88 -13.79
CA ASN A 110 -13.49 -0.08 -13.66
C ASN A 110 -13.40 -0.85 -12.34
N ALA A 111 -12.23 -1.43 -12.05
CA ALA A 111 -12.04 -2.20 -10.81
C ALA A 111 -12.22 -1.33 -9.57
N LEU A 112 -11.62 -0.14 -9.55
CA LEU A 112 -11.75 0.80 -8.43
C LEU A 112 -13.20 1.24 -8.20
N HIS A 113 -13.93 1.53 -9.28
CA HIS A 113 -15.34 1.91 -9.20
C HIS A 113 -16.21 0.80 -8.61
N GLU A 114 -16.01 -0.44 -9.03
CA GLU A 114 -16.76 -1.58 -8.49
C GLU A 114 -16.38 -1.87 -7.03
N LEU A 115 -15.10 -1.77 -6.65
CA LEU A 115 -14.69 -1.90 -5.24
C LEU A 115 -15.41 -0.91 -4.33
N LEU A 116 -15.47 0.37 -4.74
CA LEU A 116 -16.14 1.41 -3.96
C LEU A 116 -17.66 1.18 -3.89
N LYS A 117 -18.31 0.78 -4.99
CA LYS A 117 -19.73 0.39 -4.99
C LYS A 117 -20.03 -0.77 -4.04
N MET A 118 -19.13 -1.76 -4.00
CA MET A 118 -19.21 -2.89 -3.06
C MET A 118 -18.88 -2.49 -1.61
N ARG A 119 -18.60 -1.21 -1.35
CA ARG A 119 -18.20 -0.66 -0.05
C ARG A 119 -16.94 -1.31 0.53
N VAL A 120 -16.05 -1.78 -0.34
CA VAL A 120 -14.71 -2.27 -0.02
C VAL A 120 -13.76 -1.08 0.09
N VAL A 121 -12.79 -1.16 1.00
CA VAL A 121 -11.72 -0.15 1.16
C VAL A 121 -10.50 -0.57 0.33
N PRO A 122 -10.18 0.09 -0.78
CA PRO A 122 -8.98 -0.23 -1.55
C PRO A 122 -7.73 0.24 -0.80
N ILE A 123 -6.75 -0.66 -0.68
CA ILE A 123 -5.39 -0.37 -0.24
C ILE A 123 -4.51 -0.39 -1.48
N VAL A 124 -4.10 0.79 -1.90
CA VAL A 124 -3.28 1.04 -3.08
C VAL A 124 -1.82 1.17 -2.67
N ASN A 125 -0.92 0.51 -3.37
CA ASN A 125 0.52 0.73 -3.22
C ASN A 125 1.21 0.61 -4.60
N GLU A 126 2.45 1.07 -4.71
CA GLU A 126 3.24 0.78 -5.91
C GLU A 126 3.53 -0.72 -6.01
N ASN A 127 3.50 -1.26 -7.23
CA ASN A 127 3.95 -2.61 -7.53
C ASN A 127 5.48 -2.67 -7.61
N ASP A 128 6.14 -2.39 -6.49
CA ASP A 128 7.60 -2.39 -6.35
C ASP A 128 8.28 -3.71 -6.79
N SER A 129 7.54 -4.81 -6.89
CA SER A 129 8.08 -6.10 -7.35
C SER A 129 8.42 -6.10 -8.85
N VAL A 130 7.80 -5.20 -9.61
CA VAL A 130 7.99 -5.07 -11.08
C VAL A 130 8.33 -3.65 -11.51
N SER A 131 8.11 -2.65 -10.64
CA SER A 131 8.55 -1.27 -10.82
C SER A 131 10.01 -1.08 -10.43
N VAL A 132 10.68 -0.15 -11.11
CA VAL A 132 12.07 0.26 -10.81
C VAL A 132 12.23 1.78 -10.63
N ARG A 133 11.23 2.58 -11.00
CA ARG A 133 11.37 4.05 -11.08
C ARG A 133 11.56 4.70 -9.72
N GLU A 134 10.69 4.41 -8.75
CA GLU A 134 10.85 4.97 -7.38
C GLU A 134 12.05 4.33 -6.65
N LEU A 135 12.38 3.06 -6.93
CA LEU A 135 13.52 2.36 -6.34
C LEU A 135 14.88 2.99 -6.69
N VAL A 136 15.00 3.60 -7.87
CA VAL A 136 16.23 4.24 -8.36
C VAL A 136 16.24 5.75 -8.06
N GLY A 137 15.28 6.25 -7.28
CA GLY A 137 15.20 7.65 -6.86
C GLY A 137 14.80 8.61 -7.98
N ALA A 138 14.10 8.13 -9.02
CA ALA A 138 13.69 8.98 -10.12
C ALA A 138 12.60 9.99 -9.75
N PHE A 139 11.92 9.80 -8.61
CA PHE A 139 11.11 10.81 -7.93
C PHE A 139 11.22 10.58 -6.42
N GLY A 140 11.50 11.66 -5.67
CA GLY A 140 11.53 11.64 -4.21
C GLY A 140 10.12 11.47 -3.63
N ASP A 141 10.06 10.92 -2.42
CA ASP A 141 8.86 10.62 -1.62
C ASP A 141 7.62 11.44 -2.04
N ASN A 142 6.61 10.73 -2.57
CA ASN A 142 5.27 11.26 -2.81
C ASN A 142 4.69 11.99 -1.58
#